data_AF-A0A957KZS7-F1
#
_entry.id   AF-A0A957KZS7-F1
#
_cell.length_a   1.000
_cell.length_b   1.000
_cell.length_c   1.000
_cell.angle_alpha   90.00
_cell.angle_beta   90.00
_cell.angle_gamma   90.00
#
_symmetry.space_group_name_H-M   'P 1'
#
loop_
_entity.id
_entity.type
_entity.pdbx_description
1 polymer ?
#
loop_
_entity_poly.entity_id
_entity_poly.type
_entity_poly.pdbx_seq_one_letter_code
_entity_poly.pdbx_strand_id
1 'polypeptide(L)'
;RLWISENVIQPNTAIPEQVQSRVKLDRFTGGSFPGALFDQQAQWGGQFGLELTVRRQTARDELAQAHVGLLLLLLKDLWTGDLPLGGEASVGRGRLAGLSATLQWGGTQWEIAPTRTGITITPDPARLQAAVDAIRSWTPGGAQDE
;
A
#
# COMPACT_ATOMS: atom_id res chain seq x y z
N ARG A 1 0.19 -3.87 17.41
CA ARG A 1 0.68 -2.49 17.21
C ARG A 1 1.44 -2.54 15.92
N LEU A 2 1.20 -1.59 15.03
CA LEU A 2 1.85 -1.51 13.73
C LEU A 2 3.02 -0.53 13.83
N TRP A 3 4.18 -0.96 13.36
CA TRP A 3 5.34 -0.12 13.09
C TRP A 3 5.62 -0.13 11.61
N ILE A 4 6.02 1.03 11.10
CA ILE A 4 6.36 1.26 9.71
C ILE A 4 7.76 1.84 9.71
N SER A 5 8.70 1.20 9.03
CA SER A 5 10.05 1.74 8.89
C SER A 5 10.04 2.87 7.87
N GLU A 6 10.76 3.95 8.16
CA GLU A 6 11.02 4.99 7.17
C GLU A 6 11.93 4.44 6.07
N ASN A 7 11.67 4.84 4.83
CA ASN A 7 12.48 4.48 3.70
C ASN A 7 12.57 5.66 2.72
N VAL A 8 13.69 5.73 2.01
CA VAL A 8 13.96 6.79 1.04
C VAL A 8 13.73 6.23 -0.36
N ILE A 9 13.00 6.97 -1.18
CA ILE A 9 12.83 6.62 -2.59
C ILE A 9 14.17 6.77 -3.28
N GLN A 10 14.64 5.68 -3.88
CA GLN A 10 15.77 5.68 -4.78
C GLN A 10 15.25 6.13 -6.15
N PRO A 11 15.57 7.35 -6.60
CA PRO A 11 15.03 7.88 -7.83
C PRO A 11 15.59 7.10 -9.02
N ASN A 12 14.75 6.94 -10.05
CA ASN A 12 15.25 6.43 -11.33
C ASN A 12 15.99 7.56 -12.04
N THR A 13 17.32 7.51 -12.07
CA THR A 13 18.17 8.56 -12.66
C THR A 13 17.98 8.74 -14.17
N ALA A 14 17.35 7.77 -14.86
CA ALA A 14 16.96 7.92 -16.25
C ALA A 14 15.73 8.84 -16.45
N ILE A 15 14.99 9.13 -15.37
CA ILE A 15 13.84 10.04 -15.37
C ILE A 15 14.26 11.32 -14.66
N PRO A 16 14.45 12.44 -15.38
CA PRO A 16 14.82 13.70 -14.74
C PRO A 16 13.69 14.21 -13.86
N GLU A 17 14.06 15.00 -12.84
CA GLU A 17 13.09 15.74 -12.05
C GLU A 17 12.21 16.63 -12.93
N GLN A 18 10.90 16.63 -12.67
CA GLN A 18 9.94 17.38 -13.45
C GLN A 18 9.14 18.33 -12.57
N VAL A 19 9.27 19.62 -12.85
CA VAL A 19 8.38 20.66 -12.34
C VAL A 19 7.25 20.86 -13.36
N GLN A 20 6.02 20.70 -12.92
CA GLN A 20 4.81 20.82 -13.74
C GLN A 20 3.96 21.97 -13.23
N SER A 21 3.72 22.97 -14.09
CA SER A 21 2.77 24.04 -13.80
C SER A 21 1.34 23.53 -13.92
N ARG A 22 0.51 23.88 -12.94
CA ARG A 22 -0.91 23.54 -12.88
C ARG A 22 -1.73 24.81 -12.86
N VAL A 23 -2.82 24.79 -13.63
CA VAL A 23 -3.81 25.86 -13.68
C VAL A 23 -5.20 25.28 -13.46
N LYS A 24 -6.08 26.11 -12.92
CA LYS A 24 -7.52 25.88 -12.96
C LYS A 24 -8.12 26.80 -14.01
N LEU A 25 -8.89 26.24 -14.92
CA LEU A 25 -9.66 27.01 -15.88
C LEU A 25 -11.03 27.34 -15.31
N ASP A 26 -11.45 28.59 -15.49
CA ASP A 26 -12.82 29.00 -15.21
C ASP A 26 -13.76 28.42 -16.27
N ARG A 27 -14.72 27.61 -15.82
CA ARG A 27 -15.61 26.84 -16.70
C ARG A 27 -16.62 27.69 -17.49
N PHE A 28 -16.82 28.96 -17.12
CA PHE A 28 -17.77 29.83 -17.81
C PHE A 28 -17.06 30.69 -18.86
N THR A 29 -15.92 31.25 -18.49
CA THR A 29 -15.17 32.20 -19.31
C THR A 29 -14.10 31.53 -20.18
N GLY A 30 -13.67 30.31 -19.84
CA GLY A 30 -12.52 29.66 -20.47
C GLY A 30 -11.16 30.28 -20.09
N GLY A 31 -11.16 31.32 -19.24
CA GLY A 31 -9.95 31.98 -18.77
C GLY A 31 -9.28 31.26 -17.60
N SER A 32 -8.15 31.80 -17.15
CA SER A 32 -7.46 31.32 -15.94
C SER A 32 -8.23 31.72 -14.68
N PHE A 33 -8.39 30.79 -13.73
CA PHE A 33 -8.98 31.08 -12.44
C PHE A 33 -7.97 31.82 -11.55
N PRO A 34 -8.31 32.98 -10.97
CA PRO A 34 -7.38 33.77 -10.17
C PRO A 34 -6.77 32.97 -9.01
N GLY A 35 -5.45 33.08 -8.83
CA GLY A 35 -4.72 32.43 -7.73
C GLY A 35 -4.57 30.91 -7.86
N ALA A 36 -4.91 30.31 -8.99
CA ALA A 36 -4.86 28.87 -9.19
C ALA A 36 -3.74 28.39 -10.12
N LEU A 37 -2.77 29.27 -10.45
CA LEU A 37 -1.52 28.89 -11.09
C LEU A 37 -0.48 28.55 -10.02
N PHE A 38 0.02 27.32 -10.02
CA PHE A 38 1.10 26.89 -9.14
C PHE A 38 1.96 25.83 -9.81
N ASP A 39 3.21 25.74 -9.38
CA ASP A 39 4.14 24.71 -9.82
C ASP A 39 4.17 23.56 -8.83
N GLN A 40 4.42 22.36 -9.35
CA GLN A 40 4.52 21.16 -8.55
C GLN A 40 5.59 20.23 -9.08
N GLN A 41 6.41 19.72 -8.17
CA GLN A 41 7.38 18.68 -8.46
C GLN A 41 6.88 17.35 -7.88
N ALA A 42 6.62 16.38 -8.74
CA ALA A 42 6.26 15.02 -8.33
C ALA A 42 7.45 14.08 -8.52
N GLN A 43 7.57 13.08 -7.65
CA GLN A 43 8.51 11.99 -7.86
C GLN A 43 8.00 11.07 -8.96
N TRP A 44 8.75 10.97 -10.07
CA TRP A 44 8.42 10.11 -11.20
C TRP A 44 9.33 8.89 -11.23
N GLY A 45 8.72 7.71 -11.12
CA GLY A 45 9.45 6.45 -11.02
C GLY A 45 10.37 6.38 -9.79
N GLY A 46 11.28 5.42 -9.81
CA GLY A 46 12.11 5.07 -8.66
C GLY A 46 11.57 3.86 -7.91
N GLN A 47 12.30 3.46 -6.87
CA GLN A 47 12.01 2.28 -6.08
C GLN A 47 12.25 2.58 -4.59
N PHE A 48 11.49 1.93 -3.71
CA PHE A 48 11.72 1.99 -2.27
C PHE A 48 11.27 0.68 -1.62
N GLY A 49 11.75 0.42 -0.42
CA GLY A 49 11.27 -0.70 0.40
C GLY A 49 10.18 -0.24 1.38
N LEU A 50 9.08 -0.98 1.45
CA LEU A 50 8.08 -0.80 2.51
C LEU A 50 8.25 -1.94 3.53
N GLU A 51 8.54 -1.59 4.78
CA GLU A 51 8.63 -2.56 5.87
C GLU A 51 7.54 -2.29 6.90
N LEU A 52 6.69 -3.30 7.12
CA LEU A 52 5.58 -3.27 8.07
C LEU A 52 5.80 -4.35 9.12
N THR A 53 5.91 -3.95 10.38
CA THR A 53 6.02 -4.88 11.51
C THR A 53 4.78 -4.77 12.37
N VAL A 54 4.05 -5.88 12.53
CA VAL A 54 2.95 -5.98 13.50
C VAL A 54 3.34 -6.87 14.65
N ARG A 55 3.25 -6.32 15.87
CA ARG A 55 3.33 -7.13 17.09
C ARG A 55 1.94 -7.55 17.55
N ARG A 56 1.83 -8.82 17.95
CA ARG A 56 0.65 -9.40 18.59
C ARG A 56 0.22 -8.53 19.77
N GLN A 57 -1.06 -8.18 19.80
CA GLN A 57 -1.67 -7.32 20.82
C GLN A 57 -2.76 -8.02 21.64
N THR A 58 -3.11 -9.24 21.27
CA THR A 58 -4.24 -9.96 21.84
C THR A 58 -3.87 -11.43 22.02
N ALA A 59 -4.42 -12.05 23.07
CA ALA A 59 -4.35 -13.48 23.25
C ALA A 59 -5.28 -14.23 22.28
N ARG A 60 -6.28 -13.56 21.68
CA ARG A 60 -7.21 -14.17 20.73
C ARG A 60 -6.53 -14.44 19.39
N ASP A 61 -6.34 -15.71 19.06
CA ASP A 61 -5.64 -16.11 17.83
C ASP A 61 -6.38 -15.65 16.57
N GLU A 62 -7.72 -15.73 16.54
CA GLU A 62 -8.53 -15.29 15.40
C GLU A 62 -8.32 -13.80 15.06
N LEU A 63 -8.35 -12.94 16.09
CA LEU A 63 -8.11 -11.51 15.91
C LEU A 63 -6.66 -11.22 15.49
N ALA A 64 -5.69 -11.99 16.03
CA ALA A 64 -4.30 -11.88 15.60
C ALA A 64 -4.13 -12.29 14.12
N GLN A 65 -4.84 -13.34 13.67
CA GLN A 65 -4.85 -13.76 12.27
C GLN A 65 -5.53 -12.73 11.36
N ALA A 66 -6.67 -12.15 11.78
CA ALA A 66 -7.36 -11.11 11.03
C ALA A 66 -6.49 -9.86 10.82
N HIS A 67 -5.67 -9.46 11.81
CA HIS A 67 -4.71 -8.38 11.63
C HIS A 67 -3.66 -8.69 10.53
N VAL A 68 -3.16 -9.93 10.48
CA VAL A 68 -2.24 -10.36 9.42
C VAL A 68 -2.95 -10.36 8.07
N GLY A 69 -4.17 -10.91 8.01
CA GLY A 69 -5.01 -10.89 6.82
C GLY A 69 -5.21 -9.48 6.26
N LEU A 70 -5.50 -8.51 7.12
CA LEU A 70 -5.71 -7.12 6.70
C LEU A 70 -4.45 -6.52 6.06
N LEU A 71 -3.28 -6.79 6.64
CA LEU A 71 -2.01 -6.34 6.04
C LEU A 71 -1.70 -7.04 4.72
N LEU A 72 -2.09 -8.30 4.55
CA LEU A 72 -1.94 -9.00 3.28
C LEU A 72 -2.81 -8.37 2.19
N LEU A 73 -4.05 -7.97 2.52
CA LEU A 73 -4.91 -7.24 1.60
C LEU A 73 -4.36 -5.85 1.28
N LEU A 74 -3.86 -5.13 2.28
CA LEU A 74 -3.17 -3.86 2.08
C LEU A 74 -1.96 -4.03 1.14
N LEU A 75 -1.12 -5.04 1.38
CA LEU A 75 0.02 -5.34 0.52
C LEU A 75 -0.44 -5.65 -0.90
N LYS A 76 -1.50 -6.45 -1.08
CA LYS A 76 -2.10 -6.73 -2.39
C LYS A 76 -2.48 -5.45 -3.11
N ASP A 77 -3.24 -4.57 -2.46
CA ASP A 77 -3.74 -3.34 -3.09
C ASP A 77 -2.62 -2.35 -3.41
N LEU A 78 -1.58 -2.28 -2.59
CA LEU A 78 -0.37 -1.51 -2.92
C LEU A 78 0.38 -2.14 -4.09
N TRP A 79 0.48 -3.47 -4.13
CA TRP A 79 1.21 -4.22 -5.15
C TRP A 79 0.59 -4.07 -6.54
N THR A 80 -0.74 -4.15 -6.63
CA THR A 80 -1.51 -4.03 -7.88
C THR A 80 -1.75 -2.57 -8.27
N GLY A 81 -1.33 -1.63 -7.43
CA GLY A 81 -1.53 -0.20 -7.64
C GLY A 81 -2.97 0.26 -7.41
N ASP A 82 -3.82 -0.56 -6.79
CA ASP A 82 -5.21 -0.24 -6.46
C ASP A 82 -5.30 0.81 -5.34
N LEU A 83 -4.35 0.80 -4.40
CA LEU A 83 -4.25 1.78 -3.33
C LEU A 83 -3.15 2.84 -3.65
N PRO A 84 -3.53 4.08 -3.99
CA PRO A 84 -2.55 5.15 -4.19
C PRO A 84 -2.00 5.69 -2.87
N LEU A 85 -0.71 6.04 -2.85
CA LEU A 85 -0.05 6.68 -1.71
C LEU A 85 0.26 8.17 -1.98
N GLY A 86 0.08 8.99 -0.95
CA GLY A 86 0.36 10.43 -1.02
C GLY A 86 -0.79 11.24 -1.63
N GLY A 87 -0.46 12.46 -2.08
CA GLY A 87 -1.44 13.37 -2.66
C GLY A 87 -1.82 13.04 -4.09
N GLU A 88 -2.92 13.64 -4.55
CA GLU A 88 -3.23 13.78 -5.97
C GLU A 88 -3.49 12.48 -6.73
N ALA A 89 -3.98 11.46 -6.02
CA ALA A 89 -4.52 10.25 -6.61
C ALA A 89 -5.56 10.52 -7.71
N SER A 90 -6.33 11.61 -7.59
CA SER A 90 -7.36 12.01 -8.57
C SER A 90 -6.80 12.41 -9.94
N VAL A 91 -5.49 12.64 -10.07
CA VAL A 91 -4.80 12.87 -11.35
C VAL A 91 -3.82 11.74 -11.67
N GLY A 92 -3.98 10.58 -11.05
CA GLY A 92 -3.23 9.36 -11.36
C GLY A 92 -1.88 9.20 -10.63
N ARG A 93 -1.60 10.01 -9.61
CA ARG A 93 -0.34 9.93 -8.85
C ARG A 93 -0.41 8.91 -7.71
N GLY A 94 0.76 8.55 -7.17
CA GLY A 94 0.88 7.69 -6.00
C GLY A 94 0.76 6.19 -6.27
N ARG A 95 0.83 5.76 -7.53
CA ARG A 95 0.68 4.35 -7.91
C ARG A 95 1.99 3.59 -7.68
N LEU A 96 1.88 2.43 -7.05
CA LEU A 96 3.00 1.52 -6.85
C LEU A 96 2.82 0.27 -7.71
N ALA A 97 3.94 -0.41 -7.98
CA ALA A 97 3.96 -1.73 -8.57
C ALA A 97 4.92 -2.59 -7.75
N GLY A 98 4.42 -3.71 -7.24
CA GLY A 98 5.24 -4.59 -6.41
C GLY A 98 6.29 -5.35 -7.24
N LEU A 99 7.52 -5.39 -6.73
CA LEU A 99 8.67 -6.05 -7.35
C LEU A 99 8.95 -7.41 -6.70
N SER A 100 8.97 -7.43 -5.37
CA SER A 100 9.14 -8.60 -4.52
C SER A 100 8.72 -8.24 -3.09
N ALA A 101 8.36 -9.23 -2.28
CA ALA A 101 8.26 -9.06 -0.84
C ALA A 101 8.58 -10.35 -0.09
N THR A 102 9.02 -10.18 1.15
CA THR A 102 9.22 -11.26 2.11
C THR A 102 8.28 -11.03 3.29
N LEU A 103 7.54 -12.06 3.68
CA LEU A 103 6.69 -12.04 4.87
C LEU A 103 7.24 -13.04 5.88
N GLN A 104 7.37 -12.63 7.14
CA GLN A 104 7.74 -13.53 8.23
C GLN A 104 6.61 -13.55 9.26
N TRP A 105 6.06 -14.74 9.52
CA TRP A 105 4.97 -14.92 10.46
C TRP A 105 4.96 -16.32 11.09
N GLY A 106 4.97 -16.37 12.43
CA GLY A 106 4.90 -17.63 13.18
C GLY A 106 6.01 -18.62 12.83
N GLY A 107 7.25 -18.13 12.68
CA GLY A 107 8.44 -18.93 12.37
C GLY A 107 8.57 -19.37 10.91
N THR A 108 7.59 -19.06 10.07
CA THR A 108 7.63 -19.34 8.63
C THR A 108 7.95 -18.06 7.86
N GLN A 109 8.73 -18.20 6.80
CA GLN A 109 9.00 -17.13 5.85
C GLN A 109 8.33 -17.46 4.52
N TRP A 110 7.63 -16.48 3.95
CA TRP A 110 7.06 -16.52 2.61
C TRP A 110 7.79 -15.54 1.70
N GLU A 111 7.94 -15.95 0.45
CA GLU A 111 8.34 -15.11 -0.66
C GLU A 111 7.11 -14.82 -1.52
N ILE A 112 6.97 -13.54 -1.87
CA ILE A 112 5.92 -13.04 -2.74
C ILE A 112 6.61 -12.45 -3.96
N ALA A 113 6.22 -12.95 -5.13
CA ALA A 113 6.81 -12.54 -6.40
C ALA A 113 5.71 -12.23 -7.42
N PRO A 114 5.93 -11.30 -8.35
CA PRO A 114 4.98 -10.99 -9.40
C PRO A 114 4.93 -12.14 -10.41
N THR A 115 3.76 -12.35 -11.00
CA THR A 115 3.55 -13.20 -12.18
C THR A 115 2.94 -12.36 -13.30
N ARG A 116 2.71 -12.98 -14.46
CA ARG A 116 2.09 -12.31 -15.61
C ARG A 116 0.70 -11.71 -15.30
N THR A 117 -0.04 -12.28 -14.35
CA THR A 117 -1.44 -11.91 -14.08
C THR A 117 -1.76 -11.74 -12.59
N GLY A 118 -0.75 -11.70 -11.71
CA GLY A 118 -0.98 -11.64 -10.26
C GLY A 118 0.29 -11.83 -9.47
N ILE A 119 0.20 -12.50 -8.32
CA ILE A 119 1.33 -12.79 -7.43
C ILE A 119 1.40 -14.29 -7.14
N THR A 120 2.61 -14.80 -7.00
CA THR A 120 2.89 -16.14 -6.45
C THR A 120 3.34 -15.97 -5.01
N ILE A 121 2.90 -16.88 -4.15
CA ILE A 121 3.29 -16.90 -2.74
C ILE A 121 3.78 -18.31 -2.39
N THR A 122 4.98 -18.41 -1.82
CA THR A 122 5.61 -19.68 -1.45
C THR A 122 6.32 -19.56 -0.10
N PRO A 123 6.27 -20.57 0.79
CA PRO A 123 5.51 -21.83 0.72
C PRO A 123 4.05 -21.65 1.15
N ASP A 124 3.22 -22.70 1.10
CA ASP A 124 1.89 -22.76 1.76
C ASP A 124 1.04 -21.45 1.74
N PRO A 125 0.47 -21.07 0.58
CA PRO A 125 -0.43 -19.93 0.48
C PRO A 125 -1.76 -20.14 1.21
N ALA A 126 -2.14 -21.39 1.52
CA ALA A 126 -3.41 -21.70 2.18
C ALA A 126 -3.46 -21.13 3.61
N ARG A 127 -2.33 -21.17 4.33
CA ARG A 127 -2.22 -20.53 5.65
C ARG A 127 -2.43 -19.02 5.61
N LEU A 128 -1.93 -18.35 4.57
CA LEU A 128 -2.17 -16.91 4.40
C LEU A 128 -3.62 -16.63 4.01
N GLN A 129 -4.22 -17.47 3.16
CA GLN A 129 -5.64 -17.38 2.82
C GLN A 129 -6.53 -17.50 4.06
N ALA A 130 -6.24 -18.44 4.97
CA ALA A 130 -6.98 -18.58 6.23
C ALA A 130 -6.91 -17.30 7.09
N ALA A 131 -5.77 -16.60 7.11
CA ALA A 131 -5.64 -15.32 7.80
C ALA A 131 -6.50 -14.21 7.17
N VAL A 132 -6.62 -14.21 5.83
CA VAL A 132 -7.53 -13.30 5.11
C VAL A 132 -8.99 -13.65 5.42
N ASP A 133 -9.33 -14.93 5.44
CA ASP A 133 -10.69 -15.39 5.73
C ASP A 133 -11.12 -15.04 7.16
N ALA A 134 -10.19 -15.04 8.12
CA ALA A 134 -10.43 -14.62 9.51
C ALA A 134 -10.90 -13.16 9.63
N ILE A 135 -10.66 -12.31 8.63
CA ILE A 135 -11.22 -10.95 8.60
C ILE A 135 -12.74 -11.00 8.43
N ARG A 136 -13.26 -11.94 7.63
CA ARG A 136 -14.69 -12.05 7.32
C ARG A 136 -15.50 -12.53 8.52
N SER A 137 -14.90 -13.35 9.37
CA SER A 137 -15.52 -13.82 10.61
C SER A 137 -15.38 -12.81 11.75
N TRP A 138 -14.52 -11.79 11.62
CA TRP A 138 -14.33 -10.78 12.65
C TRP A 138 -15.50 -9.80 12.71
N THR A 139 -16.11 -9.68 13.90
CA THR A 139 -17.18 -8.72 14.19
C THR A 139 -16.68 -7.63 15.16
N PRO A 140 -16.74 -6.34 14.79
CA PRO A 140 -16.41 -5.25 15.71
C PRO A 140 -17.36 -5.25 16.92
N GLY A 141 -16.83 -5.21 18.14
CA GLY A 141 -17.61 -5.08 19.38
C GLY A 141 -18.24 -6.36 19.93
N GLY A 142 -17.93 -7.54 19.36
CA GLY A 142 -18.52 -8.83 19.76
C GLY A 142 -18.00 -9.44 21.06
N ALA A 143 -17.10 -8.80 21.79
CA ALA A 143 -16.70 -9.27 23.11
C ALA A 143 -16.29 -8.11 24.01
N GLN A 144 -17.00 -8.00 25.13
CA GLN A 144 -16.53 -7.28 26.30
C GLN A 144 -15.18 -7.91 26.71
N ASP A 145 -14.16 -7.06 26.83
CA ASP A 145 -12.88 -7.41 27.43
C ASP A 145 -13.07 -7.40 28.95
N GLU A 146 -13.25 -8.58 29.54
CA GLU A 146 -12.85 -8.91 30.92
C GLU A 146 -11.76 -9.99 30.87
#